data_AF-A0AB37HH47-F1
#
_entry.id   AF-A0AB37HH47-F1
#
_cell.length_a   1.000
_cell.length_b   1.000
_cell.length_c   1.000
_cell.angle_alpha   90.00
_cell.angle_beta   90.00
_cell.angle_gamma   90.00
#
_symmetry.space_group_name_H-M   'P 1'
#
loop_
_entity.id
_entity.type
_entity.pdbx_description
1 polymer ?
#
loop_
_entity_poly.entity_id
_entity_poly.type
_entity_poly.pdbx_seq_one_letter_code
_entity_poly.pdbx_strand_id
1 'polypeptide(L)'
;MKKTKLMTLTAILTTINVVFSTFITIPIGPIKALPMQHFINVISAVFLGPWYGLAQALLSSFIRILLGLGTIFAFPGSMIGVLLASLLYKYRKQLSIASLGEVIGTGVIGSFVCIPIGWLLGLGKIAFWPLFLSFFFSSLIGAIASYILLKAFEKRGILKKLKNDT
;
A
#
# COMPACT_ATOMS: atom_id res chain seq x y z
N MET A 1 -6.26 1.29 -21.31
CA MET A 1 -6.46 2.66 -20.77
C MET A 1 -5.49 3.60 -21.45
N LYS A 2 -5.96 4.77 -21.91
CA LYS A 2 -5.06 5.85 -22.36
C LYS A 2 -4.12 6.24 -21.21
N LYS A 3 -2.84 6.51 -21.51
CA LYS A 3 -1.81 6.84 -20.49
C LYS A 3 -2.24 7.97 -19.55
N THR A 4 -2.94 8.97 -20.07
CA THR A 4 -3.53 10.07 -19.30
C THR A 4 -4.49 9.59 -18.21
N LYS A 5 -5.39 8.64 -18.49
CA LYS A 5 -6.34 8.09 -17.50
C LYS A 5 -5.61 7.39 -16.35
N LEU A 6 -4.53 6.65 -16.65
CA LEU A 6 -3.70 5.98 -15.64
C LEU A 6 -2.96 6.99 -14.76
N MET A 7 -2.38 8.04 -15.36
CA MET A 7 -1.73 9.11 -14.61
C MET A 7 -2.72 9.85 -13.71
N THR A 8 -3.90 10.21 -14.22
CA THR A 8 -4.95 10.86 -13.43
C THR A 8 -5.40 9.96 -12.27
N LEU A 9 -5.62 8.67 -12.51
CA LEU A 9 -6.02 7.75 -11.45
C LEU A 9 -4.91 7.56 -10.40
N THR A 10 -3.65 7.53 -10.83
CA THR A 10 -2.47 7.50 -9.95
C THR A 10 -2.44 8.73 -9.05
N ALA A 11 -2.63 9.92 -9.62
CA ALA A 11 -2.71 11.18 -8.87
C ALA A 11 -3.88 11.18 -7.87
N ILE A 12 -5.09 10.80 -8.30
CA ILE A 12 -6.27 10.73 -7.43
C ILE A 12 -6.03 9.77 -6.26
N LEU A 13 -5.54 8.55 -6.52
CA LEU A 13 -5.26 7.57 -5.47
C LEU A 13 -4.14 8.04 -4.54
N THR A 14 -3.14 8.75 -5.06
CA THR A 14 -2.09 9.38 -4.25
C THR A 14 -2.69 10.40 -3.30
N THR A 15 -3.52 11.32 -3.79
CA THR A 15 -4.18 12.35 -2.98
C THR A 15 -5.07 11.74 -1.92
N ILE A 16 -5.89 10.74 -2.29
CA ILE A 16 -6.74 10.00 -1.33
C ILE A 16 -5.86 9.36 -0.25
N ASN A 17 -4.76 8.69 -0.62
CA ASN A 17 -3.87 8.07 0.36
C ASN A 17 -3.30 9.11 1.34
N VAL A 18 -2.83 10.25 0.85
CA VAL A 18 -2.27 11.32 1.69
C VAL A 18 -3.32 11.88 2.65
N VAL A 19 -4.50 12.26 2.14
CA VAL A 19 -5.58 12.89 2.94
C VAL A 19 -6.18 11.90 3.94
N PHE A 20 -6.41 10.65 3.55
CA PHE A 20 -6.96 9.67 4.50
C PHE A 20 -5.93 9.19 5.52
N SER A 21 -4.64 9.20 5.17
CA SER A 21 -3.57 8.91 6.14
C SER A 21 -3.47 9.96 7.25
N THR A 22 -3.91 11.21 7.03
CA THR A 22 -4.03 12.20 8.10
C THR A 22 -5.14 11.90 9.10
N PHE A 23 -6.27 11.36 8.64
CA PHE A 23 -7.46 11.19 9.49
C PHE A 23 -7.54 9.81 10.15
N ILE A 24 -7.00 8.77 9.51
CA ILE A 24 -7.14 7.38 9.96
C ILE A 24 -5.76 6.85 10.34
N THR A 25 -5.26 7.35 11.46
CA THR A 25 -4.13 6.75 12.16
C THR A 25 -4.70 6.04 13.38
N ILE A 26 -4.64 4.71 13.42
CA ILE A 26 -5.12 3.96 14.58
C ILE A 26 -3.94 3.84 15.55
N PRO A 27 -3.94 4.52 16.70
CA PRO A 27 -2.94 4.29 17.72
C PRO A 27 -3.23 2.94 18.39
N ILE A 28 -2.46 1.91 18.04
CA ILE A 28 -2.47 0.62 18.72
C ILE A 28 -1.36 0.67 19.78
N GLY A 29 -1.66 1.26 20.94
CA GLY A 29 -0.68 1.48 22.00
C GLY A 29 0.43 2.46 21.57
N PRO A 30 1.73 2.14 21.74
CA PRO A 30 2.84 3.01 21.27
C PRO A 30 3.00 3.02 19.74
N ILE A 31 2.21 2.22 19.02
CA ILE A 31 2.37 1.96 17.59
C ILE A 31 1.27 2.68 16.80
N LYS A 32 1.66 3.58 15.89
CA LYS A 32 0.75 4.20 14.92
C LYS A 32 0.56 3.28 13.70
N ALA A 33 -0.61 2.67 13.56
CA ALA A 33 -0.98 1.91 12.37
C ALA A 33 -1.58 2.84 11.30
N LEU A 34 -1.13 2.71 10.06
CA LEU A 34 -1.57 3.49 8.89
C LEU A 34 -2.30 2.59 7.87
N PRO A 35 -3.48 2.05 8.23
CA PRO A 35 -4.17 1.06 7.41
C PRO A 35 -4.57 1.60 6.04
N MET A 36 -4.77 2.92 5.92
CA MET A 36 -5.15 3.56 4.66
C MET A 36 -4.07 3.46 3.58
N GLN A 37 -2.78 3.43 3.97
CA GLN A 37 -1.70 3.26 3.01
C GLN A 37 -1.77 1.89 2.34
N HIS A 38 -1.88 0.83 3.13
CA HIS A 38 -1.98 -0.55 2.63
C HIS A 38 -3.29 -0.81 1.88
N PHE A 39 -4.37 -0.18 2.33
CA PHE A 39 -5.66 -0.23 1.63
C PHE A 39 -5.58 0.33 0.21
N ILE A 40 -5.04 1.56 0.06
CA ILE A 40 -4.88 2.17 -1.26
C ILE A 40 -3.84 1.42 -2.09
N ASN A 41 -2.80 0.87 -1.48
CA ASN A 41 -1.81 0.04 -2.17
C ASN A 41 -2.44 -1.16 -2.90
N VAL A 42 -3.32 -1.93 -2.24
CA VAL A 42 -4.00 -3.06 -2.89
C VAL A 42 -4.94 -2.60 -4.00
N ILE A 43 -5.64 -1.48 -3.80
CA ILE A 43 -6.50 -0.86 -4.82
C ILE A 43 -5.65 -0.45 -6.04
N SER A 44 -4.55 0.26 -5.81
CA SER A 44 -3.57 0.62 -6.84
C SER A 44 -3.02 -0.60 -7.56
N ALA A 45 -2.73 -1.69 -6.85
CA ALA A 45 -2.25 -2.92 -7.46
C ALA A 45 -3.25 -3.53 -8.44
N VAL A 46 -4.56 -3.44 -8.13
CA VAL A 46 -5.63 -3.96 -8.98
C VAL A 46 -5.95 -3.03 -10.15
N PHE A 47 -5.98 -1.71 -9.93
CA PHE A 47 -6.40 -0.73 -10.95
C PHE A 47 -5.28 -0.19 -11.82
N LEU A 48 -4.11 0.07 -11.24
CA LEU A 48 -2.97 0.72 -11.89
C LEU A 48 -1.92 -0.27 -12.39
N GLY A 49 -1.84 -1.44 -11.75
CA GLY A 49 -0.79 -2.43 -12.01
C GLY A 49 0.57 -1.99 -11.47
N PRO A 50 1.65 -2.72 -11.80
CA PRO A 50 2.91 -2.66 -11.07
C PRO A 50 3.61 -1.30 -11.15
N TRP A 51 3.72 -0.71 -12.34
CA TRP A 51 4.50 0.53 -12.52
C TRP A 51 3.78 1.78 -12.01
N TYR A 52 2.51 1.94 -12.36
CA TYR A 52 1.71 3.08 -11.90
C TYR A 52 1.36 2.93 -10.41
N GLY A 53 1.17 1.71 -9.92
CA GLY A 53 1.03 1.44 -8.48
C GLY A 53 2.30 1.80 -7.72
N LEU A 54 3.49 1.42 -8.22
CA LEU A 54 4.76 1.80 -7.60
C LEU A 54 4.95 3.33 -7.59
N ALA A 55 4.59 4.01 -8.68
CA ALA A 55 4.60 5.46 -8.74
C ALA A 55 3.65 6.09 -7.70
N GLN A 56 2.44 5.55 -7.54
CA GLN A 56 1.49 5.99 -6.51
C GLN A 56 2.08 5.82 -5.10
N ALA A 57 2.65 4.65 -4.79
CA ALA A 57 3.24 4.36 -3.48
C ALA A 57 4.40 5.30 -3.16
N LEU A 58 5.26 5.56 -4.14
CA LEU A 58 6.39 6.50 -4.03
C LEU A 58 5.91 7.93 -3.80
N LEU A 59 4.99 8.43 -4.64
CA LEU A 59 4.47 9.80 -4.53
C LEU A 59 3.75 10.02 -3.20
N SER A 60 2.92 9.06 -2.78
CA SER A 60 2.21 9.15 -1.51
C SER A 60 3.16 9.16 -0.32
N SER A 61 4.18 8.29 -0.33
CA SER A 61 5.18 8.25 0.74
C SER A 61 5.98 9.55 0.79
N PHE A 62 6.38 10.09 -0.37
CA PHE A 62 7.11 11.34 -0.47
C PHE A 62 6.33 12.54 0.07
N ILE A 63 5.09 12.72 -0.39
CA ILE A 63 4.22 13.81 0.08
C ILE A 63 3.97 13.69 1.58
N ARG A 64 3.74 12.48 2.09
CA ARG A 64 3.52 12.27 3.53
C ARG A 64 4.74 12.59 4.37
N ILE A 65 5.95 12.32 3.89
CA ILE A 65 7.18 12.74 4.60
C ILE A 65 7.28 14.27 4.60
N LEU A 66 7.03 14.94 3.47
CA LEU A 66 7.06 16.41 3.40
C LEU A 66 6.06 17.07 4.36
N LEU A 67 4.90 16.44 4.57
CA LEU A 67 3.87 16.90 5.50
C LEU A 67 4.12 16.49 6.96
N GLY A 68 5.22 15.76 7.27
CA GLY A 68 5.52 15.29 8.63
C GLY A 68 4.64 14.14 9.13
N LEU A 69 3.91 13.48 8.23
CA LEU A 69 2.94 12.41 8.54
C LEU A 69 3.50 11.00 8.30
N GLY A 70 4.56 10.90 7.52
CA GLY A 70 5.22 9.67 7.11
C GLY A 70 6.56 9.47 7.81
N THR A 71 6.99 8.22 7.87
CA THR A 71 8.36 7.86 8.26
C THR A 71 9.12 7.38 7.04
N ILE A 72 10.46 7.44 7.08
CA ILE A 72 11.32 6.91 6.01
C ILE A 72 11.07 5.40 5.80
N PHE A 73 10.67 4.68 6.86
CA PHE A 73 10.31 3.26 6.81
C PHE A 73 9.08 2.95 5.97
N ALA A 74 8.22 3.94 5.67
CA ALA A 74 7.03 3.73 4.84
C ALA A 74 7.37 3.52 3.35
N PHE A 75 8.56 3.96 2.89
CA PHE A 75 8.98 3.84 1.50
C PHE A 75 9.22 2.39 1.05
N PRO A 76 10.17 1.64 1.65
CA PRO A 76 10.49 0.30 1.19
C PRO A 76 9.29 -0.63 1.32
N GLY A 77 8.58 -0.57 2.45
CA GLY A 77 7.42 -1.40 2.69
C GLY A 77 6.33 -1.19 1.65
N SER A 78 5.89 0.04 1.45
CA SER A 78 4.78 0.35 0.54
C SER A 78 5.10 0.08 -0.93
N MET A 79 6.34 0.37 -1.36
CA MET A 79 6.77 0.11 -2.74
C MET A 79 6.87 -1.38 -3.04
N ILE A 80 7.47 -2.16 -2.13
CA ILE A 80 7.60 -3.62 -2.27
C ILE A 80 6.21 -4.28 -2.20
N GLY A 81 5.37 -3.84 -1.27
CA GLY A 81 3.98 -4.29 -1.12
C GLY A 81 3.18 -4.16 -2.40
N VAL A 82 3.07 -2.95 -2.93
CA VAL A 82 2.31 -2.70 -4.16
C VAL A 82 2.87 -3.48 -5.33
N LEU A 83 4.20 -3.54 -5.46
CA LEU A 83 4.82 -4.24 -6.58
C LEU A 83 4.50 -5.73 -6.50
N LEU A 84 4.64 -6.35 -5.33
CA LEU A 84 4.32 -7.76 -5.13
C LEU A 84 2.82 -8.04 -5.31
N ALA A 85 1.95 -7.23 -4.71
CA ALA A 85 0.51 -7.30 -4.89
C ALA A 85 0.09 -7.19 -6.37
N SER A 86 0.71 -6.26 -7.10
CA SER A 86 0.44 -6.02 -8.52
C SER A 86 0.89 -7.18 -9.41
N LEU A 87 2.08 -7.73 -9.13
CA LEU A 87 2.61 -8.88 -9.87
C LEU A 87 1.77 -10.13 -9.65
N LEU A 88 1.44 -10.42 -8.39
CA LEU A 88 0.61 -11.56 -8.02
C LEU A 88 -0.81 -11.43 -8.58
N TYR A 89 -1.40 -10.22 -8.55
CA TYR A 89 -2.67 -9.95 -9.21
C TYR A 89 -2.57 -10.11 -10.73
N LYS A 90 -1.48 -9.66 -11.36
CA LYS A 90 -1.27 -9.82 -12.81
C LYS A 90 -1.21 -11.29 -13.21
N TYR A 91 -0.58 -12.14 -12.40
CA TYR A 91 -0.41 -13.56 -12.67
C TYR A 91 -1.69 -14.37 -12.47
N ARG A 92 -2.40 -14.17 -11.35
CA ARG A 92 -3.57 -15.01 -10.99
C ARG A 92 -4.93 -14.35 -11.20
N LYS A 93 -4.97 -13.03 -11.36
CA LYS A 93 -6.20 -12.20 -11.47
C LYS A 93 -7.20 -12.38 -10.33
N GLN A 94 -6.75 -12.90 -9.19
CA GLN A 94 -7.56 -13.10 -7.99
C GLN A 94 -7.30 -11.97 -6.99
N LEU A 95 -8.39 -11.36 -6.48
CA LEU A 95 -8.32 -10.27 -5.51
C LEU A 95 -7.67 -10.71 -4.20
N SER A 96 -7.95 -11.92 -3.73
CA SER A 96 -7.35 -12.47 -2.50
C SER A 96 -5.83 -12.55 -2.60
N ILE A 97 -5.31 -12.86 -3.78
CA ILE A 97 -3.88 -12.98 -4.05
C ILE A 97 -3.20 -11.60 -4.08
N ALA A 98 -3.90 -10.56 -4.56
CA ALA A 98 -3.42 -9.18 -4.47
C ALA A 98 -3.27 -8.73 -3.01
N SER A 99 -4.30 -8.98 -2.19
CA SER A 99 -4.31 -8.65 -0.76
C SER A 99 -3.22 -9.42 0.01
N LEU A 100 -3.03 -10.71 -0.27
CA LEU A 100 -1.93 -11.49 0.31
C LEU A 100 -0.56 -10.95 -0.10
N GLY A 101 -0.42 -10.49 -1.34
CA GLY A 101 0.80 -9.85 -1.83
C GLY A 101 1.18 -8.59 -1.05
N GLU A 102 0.21 -7.77 -0.65
CA GLU A 102 0.47 -6.60 0.20
C GLU A 102 0.89 -7.01 1.62
N VAL A 103 0.21 -7.99 2.22
CA VAL A 103 0.54 -8.45 3.59
C VAL A 103 1.96 -9.04 3.63
N ILE A 104 2.31 -9.87 2.65
CA ILE A 104 3.65 -10.46 2.56
C ILE A 104 4.68 -9.38 2.16
N GLY A 105 4.39 -8.58 1.15
CA GLY A 105 5.30 -7.60 0.59
C GLY A 105 5.61 -6.47 1.56
N THR A 106 4.59 -5.88 2.19
CA THR A 106 4.79 -4.78 3.14
C THR A 106 5.05 -5.28 4.57
N GLY A 107 4.22 -6.23 5.05
CA GLY A 107 4.27 -6.69 6.43
C GLY A 107 5.50 -7.53 6.75
N VAL A 108 5.90 -8.43 5.84
CA VAL A 108 7.05 -9.31 6.04
C VAL A 108 8.29 -8.72 5.38
N ILE A 109 8.33 -8.70 4.05
CA ILE A 109 9.53 -8.32 3.29
C ILE A 109 9.92 -6.86 3.57
N GLY A 110 8.93 -5.96 3.52
CA GLY A 110 9.11 -4.53 3.79
C GLY A 110 9.73 -4.26 5.16
N SER A 111 9.25 -4.96 6.18
CA SER A 111 9.80 -4.86 7.54
C SER A 111 11.26 -5.32 7.62
N PHE A 112 11.63 -6.41 6.96
CA PHE A 112 13.05 -6.85 6.91
C PHE A 112 13.94 -5.84 6.18
N VAL A 113 13.46 -5.23 5.10
CA VAL A 113 14.21 -4.19 4.36
C VAL A 113 14.35 -2.90 5.18
N CYS A 114 13.50 -2.68 6.19
CA CYS A 114 13.63 -1.55 7.10
C CYS A 114 14.78 -1.71 8.12
N ILE A 115 15.31 -2.93 8.33
CA ILE A 115 16.42 -3.20 9.26
C ILE A 115 17.68 -2.37 8.93
N PRO A 116 18.25 -2.41 7.71
CA PRO A 116 19.43 -1.61 7.37
C PRO A 116 19.17 -0.10 7.50
N ILE A 117 17.95 0.35 7.18
CA ILE A 117 17.56 1.76 7.30
C ILE A 117 17.52 2.16 8.79
N GLY A 118 16.99 1.31 9.66
CA GLY A 118 16.99 1.54 11.10
C GLY A 118 18.40 1.63 11.69
N TRP A 119 19.33 0.84 11.15
CA TRP A 119 20.73 0.91 11.56
C TRP A 119 21.42 2.21 11.14
N LEU A 120 21.20 2.66 9.89
CA LEU A 120 21.70 3.94 9.37
C LEU A 120 21.16 5.14 10.15
N LEU A 121 19.92 5.06 10.65
CA LEU A 121 19.30 6.09 11.48
C LEU A 121 19.68 6.01 12.97
N GLY A 122 20.57 5.09 13.36
CA GLY A 122 21.01 4.93 14.74
C GLY A 122 19.95 4.35 15.70
N LEU A 123 18.84 3.81 15.18
CA LEU A 123 17.69 3.33 15.97
C LEU A 123 17.88 1.91 16.55
N GLY A 124 19.04 1.28 16.31
CA GLY A 124 19.39 -0.04 16.86
C GLY A 124 18.45 -1.18 16.44
N LYS A 125 18.69 -2.40 16.95
CA LYS A 125 17.81 -3.58 16.69
C LYS A 125 16.46 -3.51 17.44
N ILE A 126 16.35 -2.63 18.44
CA ILE A 126 15.21 -2.56 19.37
C ILE A 126 13.95 -2.03 18.67
N ALA A 127 14.09 -1.21 17.62
CA ALA A 127 12.96 -0.65 16.88
C ALA A 127 12.30 -1.61 15.87
N PHE A 128 12.93 -2.75 15.54
CA PHE A 128 12.43 -3.66 14.51
C PHE A 128 11.09 -4.30 14.87
N TRP A 129 10.96 -4.90 16.05
CA TRP A 129 9.73 -5.61 16.44
C TRP A 129 8.51 -4.68 16.44
N PRO A 130 8.57 -3.48 17.06
CA PRO A 130 7.47 -2.52 16.99
C PRO A 130 7.10 -2.12 15.55
N LEU A 131 8.09 -1.91 14.68
CA LEU A 131 7.87 -1.58 13.26
C LEU A 131 7.21 -2.74 12.51
N PHE A 132 7.72 -3.95 12.69
CA PHE A 132 7.16 -5.16 12.07
C PHE A 132 5.72 -5.37 12.51
N LEU A 133 5.43 -5.28 13.81
CA LEU A 133 4.06 -5.42 14.33
C LEU A 133 3.14 -4.36 13.74
N SER A 134 3.59 -3.11 13.67
CA SER A 134 2.84 -2.02 13.04
C SER A 134 2.48 -2.33 11.60
N PHE A 135 3.49 -2.64 10.77
CA PHE A 135 3.29 -2.88 9.34
C PHE A 135 2.50 -4.17 9.08
N PHE A 136 2.73 -5.22 9.86
CA PHE A 136 2.00 -6.46 9.72
C PHE A 136 0.52 -6.28 10.03
N PHE A 137 0.16 -5.77 11.21
CA PHE A 137 -1.24 -5.57 11.58
C PHE A 137 -1.92 -4.50 10.73
N SER A 138 -1.22 -3.41 10.42
CA SER A 138 -1.76 -2.35 9.57
C SER A 138 -2.01 -2.84 8.14
N SER A 139 -1.09 -3.64 7.57
CA SER A 139 -1.28 -4.23 6.26
C SER A 139 -2.40 -5.26 6.25
N LEU A 140 -2.55 -6.06 7.31
CA LEU A 140 -3.64 -7.04 7.43
C LEU A 140 -5.01 -6.33 7.41
N ILE A 141 -5.17 -5.29 8.23
CA ILE A 141 -6.41 -4.50 8.29
C ILE A 141 -6.68 -3.83 6.93
N GLY A 142 -5.68 -3.18 6.34
CA GLY A 142 -5.81 -2.53 5.04
C GLY A 142 -6.12 -3.51 3.90
N ALA A 143 -5.50 -4.70 3.92
CA ALA A 143 -5.71 -5.75 2.94
C ALA A 143 -7.11 -6.38 3.02
N ILE A 144 -7.64 -6.58 4.24
CA ILE A 144 -9.01 -7.07 4.44
C ILE A 144 -10.02 -6.02 3.98
N ALA A 145 -9.85 -4.75 4.39
CA ALA A 145 -10.75 -3.67 4.00
C ALA A 145 -10.78 -3.47 2.47
N SER A 146 -9.61 -3.48 1.83
CA SER A 146 -9.51 -3.35 0.38
C SER A 146 -10.09 -4.55 -0.35
N TYR A 147 -9.89 -5.76 0.16
CA TYR A 147 -10.50 -6.96 -0.40
C TYR A 147 -12.03 -6.90 -0.38
N ILE A 148 -12.64 -6.49 0.74
CA ILE A 148 -14.10 -6.34 0.86
C ILE A 148 -14.61 -5.34 -0.17
N LEU A 149 -13.97 -4.17 -0.28
CA LEU A 149 -14.36 -3.15 -1.25
C LEU A 149 -14.20 -3.63 -2.70
N LEU A 150 -13.05 -4.22 -3.03
CA LEU A 150 -12.77 -4.72 -4.38
C LEU A 150 -13.73 -5.84 -4.78
N LYS A 151 -14.11 -6.71 -3.85
CA LYS A 151 -15.11 -7.75 -4.08
C LYS A 151 -16.51 -7.16 -4.31
N ALA A 152 -16.86 -6.07 -3.63
CA ALA A 152 -18.10 -5.33 -3.91
C ALA A 152 -18.07 -4.71 -5.31
N PHE A 153 -16.94 -4.17 -5.75
CA PHE A 153 -16.75 -3.64 -7.11
C PHE A 153 -16.75 -4.72 -8.19
N GLU A 154 -16.21 -5.90 -7.90
CA GLU A 154 -16.26 -7.06 -8.78
C GLU A 154 -17.70 -7.51 -9.03
N LYS A 155 -18.50 -7.66 -7.96
CA LYS A 155 -19.91 -8.03 -8.03
C LYS A 155 -20.75 -7.03 -8.84
N ARG A 156 -20.41 -5.74 -8.76
CA ARG A 156 -21.07 -4.67 -9.54
C ARG A 156 -20.57 -4.55 -10.98
N GLY A 157 -19.64 -5.40 -11.42
CA GLY A 157 -19.09 -5.39 -12.78
C GLY A 157 -18.15 -4.20 -13.08
N ILE A 158 -17.81 -3.39 -12.09
CA ILE A 158 -16.97 -2.19 -12.24
C ILE A 158 -15.56 -2.59 -12.69
N LEU A 159 -15.02 -3.69 -12.13
CA LEU A 159 -13.71 -4.22 -12.53
C LEU A 159 -13.68 -4.67 -13.99
N LYS A 160 -14.78 -5.25 -14.50
CA LYS A 160 -14.89 -5.65 -15.91
C LYS A 160 -14.98 -4.44 -16.83
N LYS A 161 -15.72 -3.39 -16.44
CA LYS A 161 -15.84 -2.15 -17.22
C LYS A 161 -14.50 -1.42 -17.35
N LEU A 162 -13.73 -1.35 -16.25
CA LEU A 162 -12.38 -0.77 -16.26
C LEU A 162 -11.36 -1.57 -17.08
N LYS A 163 -11.54 -2.89 -17.15
CA LYS A 163 -10.72 -3.78 -17.99
C LYS A 163 -11.15 -3.77 -19.47
N ASN A 164 -12.40 -3.43 -19.80
CA ASN A 164 -12.87 -3.32 -21.18
C ASN A 164 -12.60 -1.93 -21.80
N ASP A 165 -12.32 -0.91 -20.99
CA ASP A 165 -11.76 0.39 -21.44
C ASP A 165 -10.25 0.33 -21.77
N THR A 166 -9.71 -0.88 -22.01
CA THR A 166 -8.32 -1.11 -22.46
C THR A 166 -8.24 -1.40 -23.92
#